data_AF-A0A1C6T8K3-F1
#
_entry.id   AF-A0A1C6T8K3-F1
#
_cell.length_a   1.000
_cell.length_b   1.000
_cell.length_c   1.000
_cell.angle_alpha   90.00
_cell.angle_beta   90.00
_cell.angle_gamma   90.00
#
_symmetry.space_group_name_H-M   'P 1'
#
loop_
_entity.id
_entity.type
_entity.pdbx_description
1 polymer ?
#
loop_
_entity_poly.entity_id
_entity_poly.type
_entity_poly.pdbx_seq_one_letter_code
_entity_poly.pdbx_strand_id
1 'polypeptide(L)'
;MAVPTVTASLDATTYAPGDEMLLTIAYADADTQPLTVTITVTDAQGNHSAPVTVPVVVDPLAVTVQDDSGRTWTRVSDTGAVAVFRAVA
;
A
#
# COMPACT_ATOMS: atom_id res chain seq x y z
N MET A 1 7.92 -1.67 -17.75
CA MET A 1 7.56 -2.10 -16.39
C MET A 1 8.73 -1.74 -15.53
N ALA A 2 8.54 -0.80 -14.61
CA ALA A 2 9.54 -0.53 -13.60
C ALA A 2 9.66 -1.74 -12.66
N VAL A 3 10.85 -2.00 -12.14
CA VAL A 3 11.01 -3.10 -11.17
C VAL A 3 10.57 -2.58 -9.82
N PRO A 4 9.60 -3.23 -9.13
CA PRO A 4 9.22 -2.81 -7.79
C PRO A 4 10.41 -2.98 -6.84
N THR A 5 10.58 -2.02 -5.94
CA THR A 5 11.62 -2.08 -4.91
C THR A 5 11.00 -2.35 -3.55
N VAL A 6 11.60 -3.24 -2.78
CA VAL A 6 11.21 -3.53 -1.40
C VAL A 6 12.46 -3.58 -0.54
N THR A 7 12.43 -2.93 0.62
CA THR A 7 13.48 -3.00 1.64
C THR A 7 12.82 -3.20 2.99
N ALA A 8 13.25 -4.23 3.71
CA ALA A 8 12.73 -4.59 5.02
C ALA A 8 13.83 -4.47 6.07
N SER A 9 13.49 -3.93 7.24
CA SER A 9 14.40 -3.82 8.37
C SER A 9 13.66 -4.04 9.68
N LEU A 10 14.27 -4.84 10.55
CA LEU A 10 13.83 -5.05 11.92
C LEU A 10 14.54 -4.06 12.85
N ASP A 11 13.89 -3.71 13.96
CA ASP A 11 14.44 -2.82 14.97
C ASP A 11 15.58 -3.45 15.79
N ALA A 12 15.67 -4.79 15.83
CA ALA A 12 16.77 -5.52 16.44
C ALA A 12 17.15 -6.78 15.63
N THR A 13 18.33 -7.32 15.90
CA THR A 13 18.85 -8.54 15.26
C THR A 13 18.56 -9.81 16.06
N THR A 14 18.16 -9.68 17.33
CA THR A 14 17.82 -10.78 18.23
C THR A 14 16.71 -10.36 19.18
N TYR A 15 15.80 -11.28 19.49
CA TYR A 15 14.66 -11.06 20.39
C TYR A 15 14.55 -12.22 21.38
N ALA A 16 14.22 -11.91 22.63
CA ALA A 16 13.81 -12.89 23.62
C ALA A 16 12.30 -13.18 23.48
N PRO A 17 11.82 -14.34 23.95
CA PRO A 17 10.39 -14.65 23.93
C PRO A 17 9.56 -13.58 24.63
N GLY A 18 8.55 -13.04 23.93
CA GLY A 18 7.70 -11.97 24.45
C GLY A 18 8.16 -10.55 24.13
N ASP A 19 9.33 -10.37 23.52
CA ASP A 19 9.77 -9.05 23.05
C ASP A 19 8.90 -8.56 21.88
N GLU A 20 8.65 -7.25 21.83
CA GLU A 20 8.02 -6.61 20.68
C GLU A 20 9.02 -6.53 19.52
N MET A 21 8.56 -6.87 18.33
CA MET A 21 9.30 -6.78 17.08
C MET A 21 8.67 -5.72 16.20
N LEU A 22 9.44 -4.73 15.74
CA LEU A 22 8.99 -3.73 14.78
C LEU A 22 9.69 -3.94 13.43
N LEU A 23 8.89 -4.26 12.42
CA LEU A 23 9.32 -4.43 11.05
C LEU A 23 8.92 -3.21 10.22
N THR A 24 9.92 -2.49 9.74
CA THR A 24 9.73 -1.37 8.81
C THR A 24 9.99 -1.85 7.38
N ILE A 25 9.00 -1.67 6.51
CA ILE A 25 9.06 -2.03 5.09
C ILE A 25 8.93 -0.76 4.27
N ALA A 26 9.97 -0.41 3.53
CA ALA A 26 9.92 0.59 2.47
C ALA A 26 9.64 -0.12 1.15
N TYR A 27 8.66 0.35 0.40
CA TYR A 27 8.22 -0.30 -0.83
C TYR A 27 7.77 0.75 -1.85
N ALA A 28 8.05 0.49 -3.11
CA ALA A 28 7.65 1.35 -4.20
C ALA A 28 7.43 0.54 -5.47
N ASP A 29 6.38 0.90 -6.19
CA ASP A 29 6.09 0.37 -7.52
C ASP A 29 5.82 1.55 -8.44
N ALA A 30 6.71 1.74 -9.41
CA ALA A 30 6.62 2.84 -10.37
C ALA A 30 5.58 2.58 -11.49
N ASP A 31 4.99 1.38 -11.54
CA ASP A 31 3.85 1.11 -12.40
C ASP A 31 2.52 1.57 -11.74
N THR A 32 2.53 2.00 -10.46
CA THR A 32 1.39 2.71 -9.87
C THR A 32 1.23 4.09 -10.53
N GLN A 33 0.13 4.25 -11.27
CA GLN A 33 -0.14 5.50 -11.97
C GLN A 33 -1.49 6.08 -11.56
N PRO A 34 -1.53 7.35 -11.10
CA PRO A 34 -2.78 8.06 -10.91
C PRO A 34 -3.39 8.33 -12.29
N LEU A 35 -4.59 7.81 -12.53
CA LEU A 35 -5.36 8.06 -13.72
C LEU A 35 -6.41 9.13 -13.45
N THR A 36 -6.61 10.03 -14.40
CA THR A 36 -7.65 11.05 -14.34
C THR A 36 -8.87 10.54 -15.10
N VAL A 37 -9.98 10.36 -14.40
CA VAL A 37 -11.25 9.95 -15.02
C VAL A 37 -12.14 11.18 -15.17
N THR A 38 -12.60 11.44 -16.39
CA THR A 38 -13.57 12.50 -16.69
C THR A 38 -14.93 11.89 -16.99
N ILE A 39 -15.94 12.32 -16.25
CA ILE A 39 -17.32 11.85 -16.38
C ILE A 39 -18.17 13.00 -16.93
N THR A 40 -18.89 12.70 -18.01
CA THR A 40 -19.91 13.58 -18.59
C THR A 40 -21.15 12.74 -18.87
N VAL A 41 -22.31 13.22 -18.41
CA VAL A 41 -23.60 12.54 -18.63
C VAL A 41 -24.32 13.24 -19.77
N THR A 42 -24.87 12.46 -20.71
CA THR A 42 -25.67 12.94 -21.82
C THR A 42 -27.05 12.32 -21.75
N ASP A 43 -28.11 13.13 -21.85
CA ASP A 43 -29.48 12.61 -21.95
C ASP A 43 -29.87 12.25 -23.40
N ALA A 44 -31.03 11.60 -23.58
CA ALA A 44 -31.52 11.20 -24.89
C ALA A 44 -31.89 12.39 -25.81
N GLN A 45 -31.96 13.60 -25.24
CA GLN A 45 -32.23 14.84 -25.96
C GLN A 45 -30.93 15.57 -26.37
N GLY A 46 -29.77 15.07 -25.96
CA GLY A 46 -28.46 15.63 -26.31
C GLY A 46 -27.97 16.71 -25.34
N ASN A 47 -28.59 16.88 -24.17
CA ASN A 47 -28.05 17.78 -23.14
C ASN A 47 -26.90 17.10 -22.39
N HIS A 48 -25.85 17.85 -22.11
CA HIS A 48 -24.66 17.37 -21.40
C HIS A 48 -24.53 18.00 -20.01
N SER A 49 -24.09 17.22 -19.03
CA SER A 49 -23.66 17.75 -17.72
C SER A 49 -22.35 18.51 -17.82
N ALA A 50 -22.03 19.34 -16.83
CA ALA A 50 -20.67 19.81 -16.65
C ALA A 50 -19.73 18.60 -16.39
N PRO A 51 -18.50 18.60 -16.93
CA PRO A 51 -17.56 17.51 -16.72
C PRO A 51 -17.11 17.48 -15.25
N VAL A 52 -17.08 16.27 -14.67
CA VAL A 52 -16.51 16.02 -13.34
C VAL A 52 -15.24 15.19 -13.50
N THR A 53 -14.17 15.63 -12.84
CA THR A 53 -12.87 14.98 -12.89
C THR A 53 -12.52 14.38 -11.54
N VAL A 54 -12.17 13.09 -11.52
CA VAL A 54 -11.80 12.37 -10.30
C VAL A 54 -10.46 11.65 -10.50
N PRO A 55 -9.46 11.86 -9.62
CA PRO A 55 -8.23 11.08 -9.65
C PRO A 55 -8.49 9.68 -9.07
N VAL A 56 -7.98 8.65 -9.75
CA VAL A 56 -8.08 7.26 -9.32
C VAL A 56 -6.69 6.63 -9.38
N VAL A 57 -6.29 5.93 -8.33
CA VAL A 57 -5.08 5.09 -8.36
C VAL A 57 -5.51 3.69 -8.79
N VAL A 58 -4.96 3.23 -9.91
CA VAL A 58 -5.13 1.85 -10.38
C VAL A 58 -3.94 1.04 -9.89
N ASP A 59 -4.20 -0.16 -9.36
CA ASP A 59 -3.22 -1.04 -8.70
C ASP A 59 -2.70 -0.53 -7.34
N PRO A 60 -3.52 -0.54 -6.29
CA PRO A 60 -3.07 -0.13 -4.97
C PRO A 60 -2.07 -1.15 -4.42
N LEU A 61 -0.84 -0.71 -4.19
CA LEU A 61 0.23 -1.54 -3.68
C LEU A 61 -0.06 -1.98 -2.24
N ALA A 62 -0.32 -3.27 -2.06
CA ALA A 62 -0.61 -3.87 -0.75
C ALA A 62 0.58 -4.69 -0.26
N VAL A 63 1.01 -4.45 0.98
CA VAL A 63 2.09 -5.22 1.62
C VAL A 63 1.52 -6.15 2.67
N THR A 64 1.92 -7.42 2.62
CA THR A 64 1.63 -8.44 3.64
C THR A 64 2.93 -9.02 4.17
N VAL A 65 2.93 -9.39 5.45
CA VAL A 65 4.09 -9.98 6.12
C VAL A 65 3.71 -11.36 6.64
N GLN A 66 4.53 -12.35 6.27
CA GLN A 66 4.44 -13.72 6.76
C GLN A 66 5.84 -14.15 7.18
N ASP A 67 5.93 -14.88 8.29
CA ASP A 67 7.16 -15.52 8.73
C ASP A 67 6.98 -17.04 8.85
N ASP A 68 8.08 -17.78 8.79
CA ASP A 68 8.08 -19.24 8.84
C ASP A 68 7.63 -19.81 10.19
N SER A 69 7.66 -18.97 11.23
CA SER A 69 7.18 -19.28 12.58
C SER A 69 5.66 -19.16 12.73
N GLY A 70 4.95 -18.66 11.72
CA GLY A 70 3.50 -18.47 11.76
C GLY A 70 3.05 -17.35 12.70
N ARG A 71 3.93 -16.39 13.04
CA ARG A 71 3.55 -15.27 13.92
C ARG A 71 2.62 -14.32 13.18
N THR A 72 1.71 -13.70 13.93
CA THR A 72 0.79 -12.72 13.39
C THR A 72 1.42 -11.33 13.40
N TRP A 73 1.74 -10.82 12.21
CA TRP A 73 2.20 -9.45 12.01
C TRP A 73 1.01 -8.51 11.86
N THR A 74 0.87 -7.59 12.82
CA THR A 74 -0.19 -6.58 12.80
C THR A 74 0.36 -5.30 12.18
N ARG A 75 -0.30 -4.78 11.15
CA ARG A 75 0.07 -3.49 10.56
C ARG A 75 -0.23 -2.35 11.54
N VAL A 76 0.79 -1.59 11.88
CA VAL A 76 0.74 -0.43 12.79
C VAL A 76 0.48 0.85 12.00
N SER A 77 1.17 1.03 10.87
CA SER A 77 1.02 2.19 10.00
C SER A 77 1.32 1.86 8.55
N ASP A 78 0.79 2.67 7.64
CA ASP A 78 1.01 2.59 6.20
C ASP A 78 0.88 3.99 5.59
N THR A 79 1.94 4.47 4.94
CA THR A 79 1.96 5.78 4.27
C THR A 79 1.82 5.70 2.75
N GLY A 80 1.62 4.50 2.19
CA GLY A 80 1.64 4.23 0.76
C GLY A 80 3.05 4.05 0.16
N ALA A 81 4.10 4.24 0.96
CA ALA A 81 5.49 3.98 0.59
C ALA A 81 6.29 3.31 1.71
N VAL A 82 5.84 3.46 2.96
CA VAL A 82 6.43 2.80 4.12
C VAL A 82 5.32 2.22 4.98
N ALA A 83 5.42 0.92 5.29
CA ALA A 83 4.54 0.22 6.19
C ALA A 83 5.33 -0.26 7.41
N VAL A 84 4.73 -0.13 8.60
CA VAL A 84 5.30 -0.65 9.84
C VAL A 84 4.40 -1.75 10.35
N PHE A 85 4.98 -2.90 10.66
CA PHE A 85 4.30 -4.04 11.25
C PHE A 85 4.89 -4.33 12.63
N ARG A 86 4.04 -4.84 13.52
CA ARG A 86 4.44 -5.33 14.83
C ARG A 86 4.12 -6.80 14.98
N ALA A 87 5.00 -7.52 15.67
CA ALA A 87 4.77 -8.87 16.14
C ALA A 87 5.39 -9.03 17.53
N VAL A 88 5.18 -10.20 18.14
CA VAL A 88 5.82 -10.61 19.39
C VAL A 88 6.65 -11.85 19.11
N ALA A 89 7.90 -11.87 19.58
CA ALA A 89 8.89 -12.92 19.28
C ALA A 89 8.52 -14.32 19.80
#